data_AF-A0AAD4HA32-F1
#
_entry.id   AF-A0AAD4HA32-F1
#
_cell.length_a   1.000
_cell.length_b   1.000
_cell.length_c   1.000
_cell.angle_alpha   90.00
_cell.angle_beta   90.00
_cell.angle_gamma   90.00
#
_symmetry.space_group_name_H-M   'P 1'
#
loop_
_entity.id
_entity.type
_entity.pdbx_description
1 polymer ?
#
loop_
_entity_poly.entity_id
_entity_poly.type
_entity_poly.pdbx_seq_one_letter_code
_entity_poly.pdbx_strand_id
1 'polypeptide(L)'
;MAVELRDDSDTGSDLSCPGSPSPSSPTPSHSRSSNNNSKRGQGIVDHATFDQLVDMDDEDEFSKNLVHNYFEQAQRAFGDMDAAMSSSDLVALSRLGHFLKGSSAQLGLLKVKASCEKLQYYGQGMDAAGQHSHISNEEAEEQIKILLIQMRREYEEAETYLRYFYGELPLPESPSEE
;
A
#
# COMPACT_ATOMS: atom_id res chain seq x y z
N MET A 1 -34.69 -51.15 -25.07
CA MET A 1 -33.97 -52.40 -24.78
C MET A 1 -32.49 -52.14 -24.91
N ALA A 2 -31.79 -52.05 -23.78
CA ALA A 2 -30.33 -52.18 -23.60
C ALA A 2 -30.10 -52.04 -22.08
N VAL A 3 -30.15 -53.15 -21.35
CA VAL A 3 -29.05 -53.90 -20.72
C VAL A 3 -28.43 -53.21 -19.49
N GLU A 4 -28.65 -53.87 -18.34
CA GLU A 4 -28.02 -53.66 -17.04
C GLU A 4 -26.50 -53.78 -17.10
N LEU A 5 -25.80 -53.11 -16.19
CA LEU A 5 -24.69 -53.69 -15.40
C LEU A 5 -24.56 -52.91 -14.08
N ARG A 6 -24.52 -53.67 -12.99
CA ARG A 6 -24.31 -53.24 -11.59
C ARG A 6 -22.83 -53.03 -11.33
N ASP A 7 -22.49 -52.18 -10.36
CA ASP A 7 -21.33 -52.43 -9.49
C ASP A 7 -21.58 -51.82 -8.10
N ASP A 8 -21.54 -52.70 -7.10
CA ASP A 8 -21.52 -52.44 -5.67
C ASP A 8 -20.21 -51.76 -5.25
N SER A 9 -20.23 -50.90 -4.22
CA SER A 9 -19.19 -50.73 -3.17
C SER A 9 -19.15 -49.28 -2.67
N ASP A 10 -19.60 -49.03 -1.44
CA ASP A 10 -18.82 -48.16 -0.54
C ASP A 10 -19.18 -48.44 0.92
N THR A 11 -18.31 -49.19 1.58
CA THR A 11 -18.23 -49.29 3.04
C THR A 11 -16.82 -48.85 3.40
N GLY A 12 -16.70 -47.74 4.14
CA GLY A 12 -15.40 -47.13 4.42
C GLY A 12 -15.46 -46.08 5.50
N SER A 13 -15.73 -46.52 6.72
CA SER A 13 -15.62 -45.75 7.96
C SER A 13 -14.19 -45.23 8.22
N ASP A 14 -14.11 -43.93 8.43
CA ASP A 14 -13.42 -43.19 9.49
C ASP A 14 -12.11 -43.72 10.15
N LEU A 15 -11.17 -42.76 10.26
CA LEU A 15 -10.22 -42.49 11.35
C LEU A 15 -9.14 -43.52 11.69
N SER A 16 -7.88 -43.17 11.40
CA SER A 16 -6.87 -42.77 12.42
C SER A 16 -5.44 -42.74 11.87
N CYS A 17 -4.80 -41.56 11.82
CA CYS A 17 -3.34 -41.42 11.79
C CYS A 17 -2.93 -40.25 12.70
N PRO A 18 -2.28 -40.48 13.85
CA PRO A 18 -1.59 -39.43 14.58
C PRO A 18 -0.09 -39.44 14.22
N GLY A 19 0.40 -38.33 13.67
CA GLY A 19 1.81 -38.17 13.32
C GLY A 19 2.15 -36.71 13.06
N SER A 20 2.18 -35.91 14.12
CA SER A 20 2.61 -34.51 14.08
C SER A 20 4.13 -34.43 13.85
N PRO A 21 4.65 -33.72 12.83
CA PRO A 21 6.02 -33.28 12.85
C PRO A 21 6.17 -32.09 13.81
N SER A 22 7.19 -32.16 14.67
CA SER A 22 7.60 -31.06 15.55
C SER A 22 8.13 -29.88 14.72
N PRO A 23 7.73 -28.63 14.99
CA PRO A 23 8.38 -27.47 14.38
C PRO A 23 9.72 -27.21 15.08
N SER A 24 10.82 -27.52 14.39
CA SER A 24 12.14 -27.01 14.73
C SER A 24 12.14 -25.49 14.64
N SER A 25 12.65 -24.86 15.69
CA SER A 25 12.73 -23.42 15.92
C SER A 25 13.25 -22.61 14.72
N PRO A 26 12.72 -21.41 14.44
CA PRO A 26 13.32 -20.51 13.47
C PRO A 26 14.65 -19.94 13.99
N THR A 27 15.68 -20.06 13.17
CA THR A 27 16.96 -19.36 13.29
C THR A 27 16.77 -17.84 13.15
N PRO A 28 17.26 -17.00 14.07
CA PRO A 28 17.21 -15.55 13.91
C PRO A 28 18.50 -15.06 13.25
N SER A 29 18.48 -14.78 11.94
CA SER A 29 19.60 -14.08 11.27
C SER A 29 19.26 -12.70 10.70
N HIS A 30 18.02 -12.21 10.83
CA HIS A 30 17.65 -10.85 10.40
C HIS A 30 17.22 -9.90 11.55
N SER A 31 17.17 -10.38 12.80
CA SER A 31 16.40 -9.70 13.86
C SER A 31 16.92 -8.33 14.33
N ARG A 32 18.16 -7.94 14.02
CA ARG A 32 18.69 -6.62 14.43
C ARG A 32 18.42 -5.50 13.44
N SER A 33 18.30 -5.78 12.14
CA SER A 33 18.03 -4.74 11.12
C SER A 33 16.53 -4.45 10.99
N SER A 34 15.70 -5.49 11.02
CA SER A 34 14.24 -5.36 10.90
C SER A 34 13.64 -4.49 11.99
N ASN A 35 14.08 -4.64 13.26
CA ASN A 35 13.50 -3.89 14.38
C ASN A 35 13.80 -2.38 14.34
N ASN A 36 14.90 -1.96 13.69
CA ASN A 36 15.22 -0.54 13.52
C ASN A 36 14.48 0.10 12.34
N ASN A 37 14.31 -0.64 11.24
CA ASN A 37 13.54 -0.17 10.10
C ASN A 37 12.05 -0.04 10.45
N SER A 38 11.48 -1.03 11.16
CA SER A 38 10.08 -0.97 11.62
C SER A 38 9.80 0.21 12.54
N LYS A 39 10.79 0.68 13.32
CA LYS A 39 10.66 1.89 14.14
C LYS A 39 10.70 3.17 13.31
N ARG A 40 11.52 3.23 12.27
CA ARG A 40 11.63 4.41 11.39
C ARG A 40 10.47 4.52 10.40
N GLY A 41 9.85 3.39 10.05
CA GLY A 41 8.67 3.35 9.18
C GLY A 41 7.34 3.57 9.91
N GLN A 42 7.33 3.73 11.25
CA GLN A 42 6.08 3.85 12.01
C GLN A 42 5.25 5.04 11.53
N GLY A 43 4.00 4.75 11.15
CA GLY A 43 3.08 5.75 10.62
C GLY A 43 3.32 6.15 9.16
N ILE A 44 4.39 5.67 8.52
CA ILE A 44 4.68 5.84 7.09
C ILE A 44 4.22 4.60 6.32
N VAL A 45 4.67 3.44 6.78
CA VAL A 45 4.43 2.14 6.15
C VAL A 45 3.71 1.20 7.13
N ASP A 46 2.67 0.54 6.65
CA ASP A 46 2.09 -0.63 7.29
C ASP A 46 2.99 -1.84 7.07
N HIS A 47 3.83 -2.09 8.07
CA HIS A 47 4.77 -3.21 8.05
C HIS A 47 4.10 -4.58 7.97
N ALA A 48 2.86 -4.73 8.43
CA ALA A 48 2.16 -6.01 8.25
C ALA A 48 1.92 -6.31 6.76
N THR A 49 1.55 -5.29 5.98
CA THR A 49 1.35 -5.40 4.53
C THR A 49 2.68 -5.45 3.78
N PHE A 50 3.61 -4.56 4.13
CA PHE A 50 4.88 -4.43 3.41
C PHE A 50 5.84 -5.60 3.66
N ASP A 51 5.95 -6.08 4.91
CA ASP A 51 6.83 -7.21 5.21
C ASP A 51 6.31 -8.50 4.55
N GLN A 52 4.99 -8.68 4.40
CA GLN A 52 4.43 -9.79 3.62
C GLN A 52 4.84 -9.74 2.14
N LEU A 53 4.89 -8.55 1.55
CA LEU A 53 5.34 -8.36 0.17
C LEU A 53 6.82 -8.74 0.02
N VAL A 54 7.64 -8.39 1.00
CA VAL A 54 9.08 -8.68 1.02
C VAL A 54 9.34 -10.17 1.32
N ASP A 55 8.60 -10.78 2.25
CA ASP A 55 8.74 -12.19 2.63
C ASP A 55 8.38 -13.16 1.48
N MET A 56 7.62 -12.69 0.49
CA MET A 56 7.31 -13.44 -0.73
C MET A 56 8.39 -13.31 -1.83
N ASP A 57 9.42 -12.50 -1.60
CA ASP A 57 10.50 -12.22 -2.54
C ASP A 57 11.71 -13.15 -2.26
N ASP A 58 12.31 -13.69 -3.32
CA ASP A 58 13.44 -14.62 -3.19
C ASP A 58 14.79 -13.88 -3.04
N GLU A 59 14.97 -12.76 -3.75
CA GLU A 59 16.24 -11.99 -3.81
C GLU A 59 16.05 -10.47 -3.73
N ASP A 60 14.99 -9.99 -3.07
CA ASP A 60 14.61 -8.56 -2.97
C ASP A 60 14.40 -7.82 -4.31
N GLU A 61 14.48 -8.51 -5.46
CA GLU A 61 14.41 -7.90 -6.78
C GLU A 61 12.96 -7.51 -7.14
N PHE A 62 11.99 -8.34 -6.79
CA PHE A 62 10.59 -8.12 -7.14
C PHE A 62 10.00 -6.95 -6.36
N SER A 63 10.11 -6.97 -5.03
CA SER A 63 9.58 -5.96 -4.13
C SER A 63 10.23 -4.60 -4.40
N LYS A 64 11.54 -4.58 -4.62
CA LYS A 64 12.28 -3.38 -5.02
C LYS A 64 11.78 -2.83 -6.36
N ASN A 65 11.68 -3.67 -7.39
CA ASN A 65 11.18 -3.24 -8.69
C ASN A 65 9.73 -2.70 -8.59
N LEU A 66 8.87 -3.32 -7.77
CA LEU A 66 7.51 -2.83 -7.54
C LEU A 66 7.51 -1.43 -6.89
N VAL A 67 8.40 -1.18 -5.94
CA VAL A 67 8.59 0.12 -5.30
C VAL A 67 9.09 1.18 -6.30
N HIS A 68 10.08 0.85 -7.14
CA HIS A 68 10.56 1.78 -8.18
C HIS A 68 9.47 2.10 -9.21
N ASN A 69 8.70 1.09 -9.63
CA ASN A 69 7.55 1.30 -10.51
C ASN A 69 6.48 2.20 -9.86
N TYR A 70 6.31 2.10 -8.54
CA TYR A 70 5.42 3.01 -7.82
C TYR A 70 5.94 4.45 -7.83
N PHE A 71 7.24 4.69 -7.63
CA PHE A 71 7.81 6.04 -7.71
C PHE A 71 7.54 6.71 -9.06
N GLU A 72 7.74 5.98 -10.16
CA GLU A 72 7.42 6.50 -11.49
C GLU A 72 5.93 6.80 -11.66
N GLN A 73 5.06 5.90 -11.19
CA GLN A 73 3.61 6.10 -11.24
C GLN A 73 3.17 7.32 -10.43
N ALA A 74 3.72 7.50 -9.22
CA ALA A 74 3.41 8.61 -8.35
C ALA A 74 3.85 9.95 -8.96
N GLN A 75 5.06 10.02 -9.52
CA GLN A 75 5.56 11.22 -10.20
C GLN A 75 4.68 11.61 -11.38
N ARG A 76 4.29 10.65 -12.22
CA ARG A 76 3.37 10.89 -13.35
C ARG A 76 2.00 11.37 -12.85
N ALA A 77 1.44 10.68 -11.85
CA ALA A 77 0.15 11.03 -11.27
C ALA A 77 0.14 12.45 -10.68
N PHE A 78 1.22 12.87 -9.99
CA PHE A 78 1.34 14.23 -9.49
C PHE A 78 1.38 15.28 -10.61
N GLY A 79 2.07 15.00 -11.72
CA GLY A 79 2.03 15.87 -12.90
C GLY A 79 0.61 15.98 -13.50
N ASP A 80 -0.09 14.85 -13.60
CA ASP A 80 -1.49 14.82 -14.08
C ASP A 80 -2.44 15.55 -13.12
N MET A 81 -2.21 15.46 -11.81
CA MET A 81 -2.98 16.20 -10.79
C MET A 81 -2.77 17.71 -10.92
N ASP A 82 -1.54 18.19 -11.16
CA ASP A 82 -1.28 19.61 -11.39
C ASP A 82 -1.99 20.12 -12.66
N ALA A 83 -1.99 19.32 -13.72
CA ALA A 83 -2.70 19.62 -14.96
C ALA A 83 -4.22 19.68 -14.73
N ALA A 84 -4.79 18.69 -14.04
CA ALA A 84 -6.21 18.64 -13.72
C ALA A 84 -6.63 19.80 -12.80
N MET A 85 -5.80 20.18 -11.83
CA MET A 85 -6.02 21.36 -10.99
C MET A 85 -6.02 22.66 -11.80
N SER A 86 -5.13 22.78 -12.80
CA SER A 86 -5.04 23.97 -13.65
C SER A 86 -6.28 24.14 -14.54
N SER A 87 -6.99 23.05 -14.84
CA SER A 87 -8.24 23.05 -15.60
C SER A 87 -9.50 22.89 -14.74
N SER A 88 -9.38 22.92 -13.41
CA SER A 88 -10.50 22.69 -12.48
C SER A 88 -11.25 21.37 -12.74
N ASP A 89 -10.55 20.32 -13.19
CA ASP A 89 -11.15 19.01 -13.50
C ASP A 89 -11.21 18.12 -12.25
N LEU A 90 -12.23 18.35 -11.42
CA LEU A 90 -12.49 17.59 -10.19
C LEU A 90 -12.72 16.09 -10.45
N VAL A 91 -13.28 15.73 -11.60
CA VAL A 91 -13.52 14.33 -11.97
C VAL A 91 -12.20 13.63 -12.26
N ALA A 92 -11.29 14.28 -13.00
CA ALA A 92 -9.94 13.76 -13.21
C ALA A 92 -9.17 13.63 -11.89
N LEU A 93 -9.26 14.63 -11.00
CA LEU A 93 -8.64 14.59 -9.68
C LEU A 93 -9.16 13.41 -8.85
N SER A 94 -10.47 13.16 -8.85
CA SER A 94 -11.05 12.01 -8.15
C SER A 94 -10.51 10.68 -8.69
N ARG A 95 -10.42 10.54 -10.02
CA ARG A 95 -9.90 9.33 -10.67
C ARG A 95 -8.42 9.11 -10.37
N LEU A 96 -7.62 10.17 -10.38
CA LEU A 96 -6.20 10.12 -10.04
C LEU A 96 -5.98 9.74 -8.57
N GLY A 97 -6.79 10.30 -7.66
CA GLY A 97 -6.81 9.90 -6.25
C GLY A 97 -7.14 8.42 -6.08
N HIS A 98 -8.17 7.91 -6.76
CA HIS A 98 -8.50 6.48 -6.72
C HIS A 98 -7.38 5.58 -7.25
N PHE A 99 -6.79 5.94 -8.39
CA PHE A 99 -5.69 5.20 -9.00
C PHE A 99 -4.48 5.11 -8.05
N LEU A 100 -3.98 6.25 -7.58
CA LEU A 100 -2.80 6.29 -6.73
C LEU A 100 -3.07 5.69 -5.34
N LYS A 101 -4.32 5.73 -4.85
CA LYS A 101 -4.75 5.02 -3.63
C LYS A 101 -4.50 3.51 -3.74
N GLY A 102 -4.89 2.91 -4.85
CA GLY A 102 -4.72 1.47 -5.09
C GLY A 102 -3.25 1.06 -5.03
N SER A 103 -2.41 1.73 -5.82
CA SER A 103 -0.97 1.45 -5.87
C SER A 103 -0.28 1.72 -4.51
N SER A 104 -0.70 2.76 -3.78
CA SER A 104 -0.18 3.06 -2.44
C SER A 104 -0.57 2.01 -1.40
N ALA A 105 -1.80 1.48 -1.48
CA ALA A 105 -2.28 0.46 -0.57
C ALA A 105 -1.53 -0.87 -0.73
N GLN A 106 -1.16 -1.24 -1.97
CA GLN A 106 -0.39 -2.45 -2.26
C GLN A 106 0.99 -2.46 -1.56
N LEU A 107 1.61 -1.29 -1.38
CA LEU A 107 2.89 -1.11 -0.70
C LEU A 107 2.74 -0.77 0.80
N GLY A 108 1.52 -0.70 1.33
CA GLY A 108 1.27 -0.33 2.71
C GLY A 108 1.53 1.16 3.05
N LEU A 109 1.53 2.07 2.08
CA LEU A 109 1.84 3.49 2.30
C LEU A 109 0.67 4.23 2.95
N LEU A 110 0.67 4.31 4.28
CA LEU A 110 -0.47 4.72 5.09
C LEU A 110 -0.95 6.14 4.80
N LYS A 111 -0.03 7.12 4.92
CA LYS A 111 -0.37 8.55 4.77
C LYS A 111 -0.77 8.87 3.33
N VAL A 112 0.04 8.42 2.36
CA VAL A 112 -0.23 8.65 0.94
C VAL A 112 -1.57 8.05 0.53
N LYS A 113 -1.87 6.81 0.94
CA LYS A 113 -3.17 6.16 0.71
C LYS A 113 -4.32 7.00 1.28
N ALA A 114 -4.20 7.48 2.52
CA ALA A 114 -5.25 8.27 3.17
C ALA A 114 -5.48 9.61 2.46
N SER A 115 -4.41 10.29 2.01
CA SER A 115 -4.54 11.54 1.27
C SER A 115 -5.09 11.34 -0.14
N CYS A 116 -4.72 10.24 -0.83
CA CYS A 116 -5.35 9.84 -2.09
C CYS A 116 -6.86 9.60 -1.94
N GLU A 117 -7.30 9.05 -0.81
CA GLU A 117 -8.72 8.87 -0.51
C GLU A 117 -9.46 10.20 -0.30
N LYS A 118 -8.85 11.15 0.43
CA LYS A 118 -9.39 12.51 0.55
C LYS A 118 -9.50 13.19 -0.81
N LEU A 119 -8.48 13.05 -1.67
CA LEU A 119 -8.50 13.60 -3.03
C LEU A 119 -9.65 13.00 -3.85
N GLN A 120 -9.86 11.69 -3.72
CA GLN A 120 -11.00 11.01 -4.33
C GLN A 120 -12.33 11.63 -3.90
N TYR A 121 -12.51 11.87 -2.60
CA TYR A 121 -13.75 12.44 -2.03
C TYR A 121 -13.95 13.90 -2.42
N TYR A 122 -12.93 14.76 -2.30
CA TYR A 122 -13.04 16.15 -2.71
C TYR A 122 -13.38 16.29 -4.20
N GLY A 123 -12.77 15.47 -5.05
CA GLY A 123 -13.10 15.43 -6.49
C GLY A 123 -14.53 14.96 -6.79
N GLN A 124 -15.21 14.31 -5.83
CA GLN A 124 -16.62 13.93 -5.91
C GLN A 124 -17.56 14.99 -5.29
N GLY A 125 -17.04 16.14 -4.87
CA GLY A 125 -17.81 17.15 -4.15
C GLY A 125 -18.19 16.71 -2.73
N MET A 126 -17.39 15.81 -2.14
CA MET A 126 -17.54 15.36 -0.76
C MET A 126 -16.51 16.01 0.16
N ASP A 127 -16.79 16.04 1.47
CA ASP A 127 -15.80 16.42 2.47
C ASP A 127 -14.71 15.34 2.66
N ALA A 128 -13.70 15.67 3.49
CA ALA A 128 -12.56 14.78 3.75
C ALA A 128 -12.95 13.39 4.31
N ALA A 129 -14.12 13.28 4.94
CA ALA A 129 -14.62 12.05 5.53
C ALA A 129 -15.49 11.23 4.55
N GLY A 130 -15.81 11.77 3.37
CA GLY A 130 -16.72 11.16 2.41
C GLY A 130 -18.19 11.15 2.88
N GLN A 131 -18.56 12.03 3.81
CA GLN A 131 -19.86 12.03 4.50
C GLN A 131 -20.82 13.08 3.94
N HIS A 132 -20.32 14.26 3.58
CA HIS A 132 -21.15 15.38 3.13
C HIS A 132 -21.02 15.57 1.62
N SER A 133 -22.05 15.21 0.86
CA SER A 133 -22.01 15.19 -0.61
C SER A 133 -22.37 16.52 -1.29
N HIS A 134 -21.93 17.67 -0.76
CA HIS A 134 -22.30 19.00 -1.28
C HIS A 134 -21.33 20.15 -0.90
N ILE A 135 -20.01 19.93 -0.94
CA ILE A 135 -19.09 21.10 -0.92
C ILE A 135 -19.12 21.82 -2.28
N SER A 136 -18.88 23.13 -2.32
CA SER A 136 -18.82 23.85 -3.60
C SER A 136 -17.56 23.44 -4.37
N ASN A 137 -17.54 23.68 -5.69
CA ASN A 137 -16.35 23.43 -6.48
C ASN A 137 -15.18 24.31 -6.03
N GLU A 138 -15.43 25.57 -5.67
CA GLU A 138 -14.38 26.45 -5.15
C GLU A 138 -13.79 25.93 -3.83
N GLU A 139 -14.66 25.44 -2.93
CA GLU A 139 -14.23 24.85 -1.66
C GLU A 139 -13.42 23.56 -1.90
N ALA A 140 -13.89 22.69 -2.78
CA ALA A 140 -13.16 21.47 -3.17
C ALA A 140 -11.78 21.80 -3.73
N GLU A 141 -11.69 22.77 -4.64
CA GLU A 141 -10.42 23.20 -5.22
C GLU A 141 -9.43 23.75 -4.18
N GLU A 142 -9.91 24.57 -3.23
CA GLU A 142 -9.07 25.11 -2.16
C GLU A 142 -8.52 24.00 -1.26
N GLN A 143 -9.38 23.05 -0.87
CA GLN A 143 -8.96 21.90 -0.07
C GLN A 143 -7.98 21.00 -0.85
N ILE A 144 -8.22 20.75 -2.13
CA ILE A 144 -7.34 19.94 -2.96
C ILE A 144 -5.97 20.60 -3.11
N LYS A 145 -5.87 21.93 -3.27
CA LYS A 145 -4.55 22.62 -3.32
C LYS A 145 -3.71 22.36 -2.07
N ILE A 146 -4.33 22.46 -0.90
CA ILE A 146 -3.67 22.18 0.38
C ILE A 146 -3.28 20.70 0.46
N LEU A 147 -4.20 19.82 0.07
CA LEU A 147 -4.00 18.38 0.10
C LEU A 147 -2.87 17.92 -0.83
N LEU A 148 -2.72 18.48 -2.03
CA LEU A 148 -1.64 18.11 -2.95
C LEU A 148 -0.26 18.47 -2.39
N ILE A 149 -0.14 19.58 -1.66
CA ILE A 149 1.11 19.93 -0.95
C ILE A 149 1.41 18.89 0.13
N GLN A 150 0.39 18.49 0.89
CA GLN A 150 0.52 17.45 1.91
C GLN A 150 0.91 16.09 1.28
N MET A 151 0.23 15.68 0.22
CA MET A 151 0.49 14.41 -0.48
C MET A 151 1.93 14.31 -0.96
N ARG A 152 2.51 15.40 -1.48
CA ARG A 152 3.91 15.42 -1.92
C ARG A 152 4.88 15.21 -0.76
N ARG A 153 4.64 15.85 0.39
CA ARG A 153 5.47 15.65 1.59
C ARG A 153 5.38 14.24 2.13
N GLU A 154 4.17 13.68 2.18
CA GLU A 154 3.93 12.31 2.62
C GLU A 154 4.56 11.29 1.65
N TYR A 155 4.53 11.57 0.35
CA TYR A 155 5.22 10.79 -0.66
C TYR A 155 6.74 10.87 -0.51
N GLU A 156 7.31 12.06 -0.32
CA GLU A 156 8.76 12.24 -0.10
C GLU A 156 9.24 11.49 1.16
N GLU A 157 8.44 11.52 2.23
CA GLU A 157 8.69 10.76 3.46
C GLU A 157 8.69 9.25 3.19
N ALA A 158 7.70 8.76 2.45
CA ALA A 158 7.59 7.35 2.05
C ALA A 158 8.73 6.91 1.12
N GLU A 159 9.04 7.71 0.09
CA GLU A 159 10.14 7.44 -0.85
C GLU A 159 11.48 7.39 -0.11
N THR A 160 11.73 8.35 0.78
CA THR A 160 12.96 8.39 1.59
C THR A 160 13.08 7.13 2.44
N TYR A 161 12.01 6.73 3.12
CA TYR A 161 11.99 5.53 3.94
C TYR A 161 12.24 4.27 3.11
N LEU A 162 11.56 4.11 1.98
CA LEU A 162 11.69 2.93 1.12
C LEU A 162 13.08 2.84 0.48
N ARG A 163 13.64 3.96 0.00
CA ARG A 163 15.02 3.99 -0.51
C ARG A 163 16.03 3.63 0.57
N TYR A 164 15.83 4.12 1.80
CA TYR A 164 16.66 3.71 2.93
C TYR A 164 16.51 2.21 3.24
N PHE A 165 15.28 1.67 3.21
CA PHE A 165 15.02 0.24 3.42
C PHE A 165 15.81 -0.64 2.44
N TYR A 166 15.84 -0.28 1.16
CA TYR A 166 16.60 -0.98 0.12
C TYR A 166 18.08 -0.56 0.02
N GLY A 167 18.61 0.19 0.99
CA GLY A 167 20.02 0.58 1.06
C GLY A 167 20.48 1.60 0.00
N GLU A 168 19.55 2.31 -0.64
CA GLU A 168 19.83 3.33 -1.65
C GLU A 168 20.10 4.72 -1.05
N LEU A 169 19.68 4.94 0.20
CA LEU A 169 19.97 6.16 0.95
C LEU A 169 20.69 5.82 2.27
N PRO A 170 21.67 6.66 2.69
CA PRO A 170 22.29 6.51 4.00
C PRO A 170 21.26 6.76 5.11
N LEU A 171 21.52 6.19 6.30
CA LEU A 171 20.71 6.40 7.50
C LEU A 171 20.42 7.90 7.69
N PRO A 172 19.15 8.35 7.68
CA PRO A 172 18.85 9.70 8.12
C PRO A 172 19.26 9.81 9.58
N GLU A 173 20.21 10.72 9.84
CA GLU A 173 20.65 11.11 11.18
C GLU A 173 19.40 11.23 12.06
N SER A 174 19.35 10.47 13.15
CA SER A 174 18.23 10.55 14.09
C SER A 174 18.06 12.00 14.52
N PRO A 175 16.83 12.56 14.58
CA PRO A 175 16.64 13.86 15.19
C PRO A 175 17.22 13.77 16.60
N SER A 176 18.27 14.55 16.85
CA SER A 176 18.83 14.73 18.17
C SER A 176 17.68 15.18 19.07
N GLU A 177 17.29 14.33 20.01
CA GLU A 177 16.36 14.68 21.08
C GLU A 177 16.99 15.86 21.84
N GLU A 178 16.47 17.08 21.64
CA GLU A 178 16.67 18.23 22.54
C GLU A 178 15.50 18.35 23.51
#